data_AF-A0A8T3RVV2-F1
#
_entry.id   AF-A0A8T3RVV2-F1
#
_cell.length_a   1.000
_cell.length_b   1.000
_cell.length_c   1.000
_cell.angle_alpha   90.00
_cell.angle_beta   90.00
_cell.angle_gamma   90.00
#
_symmetry.space_group_name_H-M   'P 1'
#
loop_
_entity.id
_entity.type
_entity.pdbx_description
1 polymer ?
#
loop_
_entity_poly.entity_id
_entity_poly.type
_entity_poly.pdbx_seq_one_letter_code
_entity_poly.pdbx_strand_id
1 'polypeptide(L)'
;MPSDYKGARNSRRKRRGVENAPGWIWMLVGLGIGLCVALVVYLRDRPDVPVPASTVVSPASDALEESAEGPDADRSATRFDFYEMLPKFEVVIPETEREVRPDTAPAAVASPGAYVLQAGSFASYADADRRKAGLALQGIESAIQKVTIDNKTYHRVRIGPVTNLDELNDLRNRLRDAEIEVLVIRVGE
;
A
#
# COMPACT_ATOMS: atom_id res chain seq x y z
N MET A 1 -30.44 75.74 -7.45
CA MET A 1 -29.51 75.63 -6.31
C MET A 1 -28.72 74.34 -6.49
N PRO A 2 -27.41 74.40 -6.76
CA PRO A 2 -26.55 73.21 -6.81
C PRO A 2 -26.01 72.91 -5.41
N SER A 3 -26.13 71.67 -4.95
CA SER A 3 -25.50 71.23 -3.69
C SER A 3 -24.07 70.79 -3.94
N ASP A 4 -23.14 71.48 -3.28
CA ASP A 4 -21.72 71.15 -3.16
C ASP A 4 -21.51 69.74 -2.57
N TYR A 5 -20.93 68.84 -3.35
CA TYR A 5 -20.34 67.60 -2.81
C TYR A 5 -18.86 67.82 -2.50
N LYS A 6 -18.57 68.03 -1.22
CA LYS A 6 -17.22 68.06 -0.63
C LYS A 6 -17.02 66.79 0.20
N GLY A 7 -16.03 65.97 -0.16
CA GLY A 7 -15.65 64.84 0.70
C GLY A 7 -14.77 63.78 0.04
N ALA A 8 -13.55 64.14 -0.35
CA ALA A 8 -12.50 63.15 -0.58
C ALA A 8 -12.09 62.53 0.77
N ARG A 9 -12.01 61.20 0.87
CA ARG A 9 -11.07 60.53 1.79
C ARG A 9 -10.77 59.09 1.37
N ASN A 10 -9.57 58.96 0.84
CA ASN A 10 -8.89 57.75 0.41
C ASN A 10 -8.63 56.82 1.62
N SER A 11 -9.21 55.62 1.62
CA SER A 11 -8.99 54.61 2.67
C SER A 11 -7.70 53.83 2.41
N ARG A 12 -6.59 54.35 2.95
CA ARG A 12 -5.27 53.72 2.91
C ARG A 12 -5.28 52.44 3.76
N ARG A 13 -5.09 51.31 3.09
CA ARG A 13 -4.87 49.95 3.61
C ARG A 13 -3.87 49.93 4.78
N LYS A 14 -4.34 49.64 5.99
CA LYS A 14 -3.49 49.44 7.18
C LYS A 14 -2.90 48.03 7.14
N ARG A 15 -1.70 47.89 6.54
CA ARG A 15 -0.85 46.71 6.78
C ARG A 15 -0.38 46.78 8.24
N ARG A 16 -0.84 45.84 9.08
CA ARG A 16 -0.30 45.65 10.43
C ARG A 16 1.17 45.28 10.29
N GLY A 17 2.06 46.12 10.82
CA GLY A 17 3.48 45.84 10.91
C GLY A 17 3.69 44.62 11.79
N VAL A 18 4.44 43.64 11.29
CA VAL A 18 5.06 42.64 12.14
C VAL A 18 6.15 43.39 12.89
N GLU A 19 5.88 43.65 14.16
CA GLU A 19 6.83 44.19 15.12
C GLU A 19 8.05 43.26 15.09
N ASN A 20 9.26 43.81 14.94
CA ASN A 20 10.49 43.04 14.78
C ASN A 20 10.65 42.11 15.98
N ALA A 21 10.23 40.84 15.80
CA ALA A 21 10.38 39.83 16.81
C ALA A 21 11.88 39.72 17.12
N PRO A 22 12.31 39.94 18.39
CA PRO A 22 13.71 39.83 18.76
C PRO A 22 14.27 38.48 18.29
N GLY A 23 15.51 38.46 17.77
CA GLY A 23 16.05 37.34 16.97
C GLY A 23 16.02 35.95 17.62
N TRP A 24 16.00 35.87 18.96
CA TRP A 24 15.78 34.63 19.70
C TRP A 24 14.42 33.96 19.43
N ILE A 25 13.37 34.72 19.10
CA ILE A 25 12.05 34.18 18.73
C ILE A 25 12.16 33.40 17.43
N TRP A 26 12.93 33.86 16.46
CA TRP A 26 13.21 33.11 15.24
C TRP A 26 13.96 31.80 15.53
N MET A 27 14.84 31.80 16.53
CA MET A 27 15.53 30.58 16.97
C MET A 27 14.57 29.57 17.63
N LEU A 28 13.67 30.04 18.50
CA LEU A 28 12.66 29.19 19.13
C LEU A 28 11.64 28.65 18.12
N VAL A 29 11.26 29.45 17.13
CA VAL A 29 10.38 29.01 16.04
C VAL A 29 11.07 27.94 15.19
N GLY A 30 12.34 28.15 14.82
CA GLY A 30 13.13 27.14 14.09
C GLY A 30 13.30 25.84 14.86
N LEU A 31 13.64 25.91 16.15
CA LEU A 31 13.76 24.75 17.04
C LEU A 31 12.42 24.01 17.20
N GLY A 32 11.33 24.75 17.37
CA GLY A 32 9.99 24.18 17.47
C GLY A 32 9.60 23.42 16.21
N ILE A 33 9.86 23.98 15.03
CA ILE A 33 9.60 23.33 13.74
C ILE A 33 10.47 22.06 13.59
N GLY A 34 11.77 22.15 13.91
CA GLY A 34 12.68 21.00 13.85
C GLY A 34 12.27 19.86 14.78
N LEU A 35 11.89 20.17 16.02
CA LEU A 35 11.45 19.17 17.00
C LEU A 35 10.09 18.57 16.62
N CYS A 36 9.17 19.37 16.05
CA CYS A 36 7.92 18.84 15.52
C CYS A 36 8.14 17.86 14.37
N VAL A 37 9.02 18.18 13.40
CA VAL A 37 9.33 17.28 12.29
C VAL A 37 10.01 16.01 12.79
N ALA A 38 11.00 16.13 13.68
CA ALA A 38 11.68 14.98 14.29
C ALA A 38 10.70 14.09 15.07
N LEU A 39 9.76 14.66 15.83
CA LEU A 39 8.74 13.93 16.55
C LEU A 39 7.78 13.18 15.61
N VAL A 40 7.38 13.82 14.50
CA VAL A 40 6.52 13.17 13.49
C VAL A 40 7.24 11.99 12.83
N VAL A 41 8.52 12.15 12.49
CA VAL A 41 9.33 11.03 11.97
C VAL A 41 9.45 9.94 13.03
N TYR A 42 9.82 10.27 14.27
CA TYR A 42 9.96 9.30 15.36
C TYR A 42 8.66 8.53 15.68
N LEU A 43 7.50 9.19 15.60
CA LEU A 43 6.20 8.54 15.79
C LEU A 43 5.82 7.63 14.63
N ARG A 44 6.26 7.94 13.40
CA ARG A 44 5.96 7.18 12.19
C ARG A 44 6.91 6.00 11.99
N ASP A 45 8.15 6.13 12.45
CA ASP A 45 9.25 5.19 12.27
C ASP A 45 9.53 4.36 13.53
N ARG A 46 8.54 4.18 14.42
CA ARG A 46 8.69 3.34 15.62
C ARG A 46 9.26 1.99 15.20
N PRO A 47 10.54 1.72 15.49
CA PRO A 47 11.14 0.47 15.09
C PRO A 47 10.58 -0.58 16.05
N ASP A 48 9.91 -1.60 15.51
CA ASP A 48 9.64 -2.83 16.23
C ASP A 48 10.98 -3.36 16.74
N VAL A 49 11.22 -3.22 18.05
CA VAL A 49 12.40 -3.76 18.71
C VAL A 49 12.25 -5.29 18.67
N PRO A 50 13.05 -6.02 17.88
CA PRO A 50 13.00 -7.47 17.92
C PRO A 50 13.63 -7.88 19.23
N VAL A 51 12.84 -8.41 20.15
CA VAL A 51 13.35 -9.04 21.36
C VAL A 51 14.05 -10.33 20.91
N PRO A 52 15.37 -10.49 21.05
CA PRO A 52 16.00 -11.76 20.76
C PRO A 52 15.56 -12.75 21.84
N ALA A 53 14.64 -13.63 21.49
CA ALA A 53 14.37 -14.82 22.29
C ALA A 53 15.67 -15.62 22.33
N SER A 54 16.34 -15.63 23.48
CA SER A 54 17.49 -16.47 23.74
C SER A 54 17.11 -17.92 23.47
N THR A 55 17.75 -18.50 22.47
CA THR A 55 17.84 -19.94 22.27
C THR A 55 18.43 -20.56 23.54
N VAL A 56 17.61 -21.22 24.34
CA VAL A 56 18.11 -22.13 25.38
C VAL A 56 18.59 -23.38 24.65
N VAL A 57 19.89 -23.42 24.39
CA VAL A 57 20.60 -24.63 23.98
C VAL A 57 20.49 -25.61 25.14
N SER A 58 19.87 -26.77 24.90
CA SER A 58 19.97 -27.94 25.78
C SER A 58 21.13 -28.80 25.28
N PRO A 59 22.23 -28.94 26.03
CA PRO A 59 23.22 -29.98 25.78
C PRO A 59 23.02 -31.09 26.81
N ALA A 60 22.51 -32.23 26.36
CA ALA A 60 22.66 -33.48 27.06
C ALA A 60 22.94 -34.56 26.00
N SER A 61 24.22 -34.66 25.65
CA SER A 61 24.80 -35.82 24.99
C SER A 61 25.17 -36.86 26.04
N ASP A 62 25.22 -38.12 25.59
CA ASP A 62 25.83 -39.30 26.21
C ASP A 62 25.06 -39.95 27.37
N ALA A 63 24.88 -41.27 27.45
CA ALA A 63 25.22 -42.38 26.58
C ALA A 63 24.60 -43.66 27.19
N LEU A 64 24.58 -44.72 26.37
CA LEU A 64 24.64 -46.16 26.69
C LEU A 64 23.37 -46.99 26.53
N GLU A 65 23.65 -48.21 26.07
CA GLU A 65 22.85 -49.42 25.87
C GLU A 65 22.16 -49.55 24.50
N GLU A 66 22.75 -50.16 23.46
CA GLU A 66 23.42 -51.47 23.27
C GLU A 66 22.55 -52.36 22.34
N SER A 67 23.15 -52.67 21.19
CA SER A 67 22.98 -53.82 20.28
C SER A 67 21.69 -54.64 20.30
N ALA A 68 21.05 -54.72 19.12
CA ALA A 68 20.77 -56.01 18.50
C ALA A 68 20.67 -55.85 16.97
N GLU A 69 21.49 -56.64 16.29
CA GLU A 69 21.67 -56.74 14.83
C GLU A 69 20.58 -57.62 14.19
N GLY A 70 20.17 -57.28 12.96
CA GLY A 70 19.32 -58.12 12.11
C GLY A 70 19.23 -57.55 10.68
N PRO A 71 19.46 -58.35 9.61
CA PRO A 71 19.87 -57.85 8.30
C PRO A 71 18.73 -57.67 7.27
N ASP A 72 19.02 -56.83 6.28
CA ASP A 72 18.49 -56.72 4.91
C ASP A 72 17.06 -57.24 4.59
N ALA A 73 16.18 -56.31 4.23
CA ALA A 73 15.41 -56.30 2.97
C ALA A 73 14.22 -55.33 3.10
N ASP A 74 14.34 -54.10 2.58
CA ASP A 74 13.36 -53.55 1.63
C ASP A 74 13.77 -52.14 1.19
N ARG A 75 14.79 -52.06 0.32
CA ARG A 75 14.89 -50.94 -0.61
C ARG A 75 14.33 -51.45 -1.93
N SER A 76 13.19 -50.88 -2.35
CA SER A 76 12.60 -50.96 -3.70
C SER A 76 11.34 -51.81 -3.88
N ALA A 77 10.27 -51.50 -3.15
CA ALA A 77 8.92 -51.64 -3.68
C ALA A 77 8.19 -50.28 -3.67
N THR A 78 8.04 -49.70 -4.86
CA THR A 78 6.83 -48.95 -5.27
C THR A 78 6.62 -47.59 -4.58
N ARG A 79 7.25 -46.48 -4.98
CA ARG A 79 7.00 -45.70 -6.21
C ARG A 79 5.51 -45.64 -6.61
N PHE A 80 4.88 -44.49 -6.29
CA PHE A 80 3.66 -43.89 -6.88
C PHE A 80 2.26 -44.33 -6.38
N ASP A 81 1.80 -43.74 -5.26
CA ASP A 81 0.36 -43.68 -4.87
C ASP A 81 -0.24 -42.26 -5.09
N PHE A 82 0.26 -41.51 -6.07
CA PHE A 82 -0.14 -40.11 -6.28
C PHE A 82 -1.51 -39.94 -6.96
N TYR A 83 -2.12 -41.01 -7.48
CA TYR A 83 -3.36 -40.92 -8.27
C TYR A 83 -4.60 -41.59 -7.65
N GLU A 84 -4.52 -42.16 -6.44
CA GLU A 84 -5.68 -42.86 -5.84
C GLU A 84 -6.47 -42.08 -4.76
N MET A 85 -6.11 -40.84 -4.41
CA MET A 85 -6.94 -40.03 -3.51
C MET A 85 -7.16 -38.59 -4.00
N LEU A 86 -7.74 -38.49 -5.20
CA LEU A 86 -8.48 -37.33 -5.67
C LEU A 86 -9.95 -37.80 -5.84
N PRO A 87 -11.04 -37.05 -5.53
CA PRO A 87 -11.25 -35.93 -4.62
C PRO A 87 -12.62 -36.02 -3.87
N LYS A 88 -12.69 -35.83 -2.55
CA LYS A 88 -13.97 -35.56 -1.84
C LYS A 88 -13.77 -34.58 -0.68
N PHE A 89 -13.61 -33.31 -1.01
CA PHE A 89 -13.89 -32.24 -0.07
C PHE A 89 -14.82 -31.25 -0.76
N GLU A 90 -16.11 -31.42 -0.49
CA GLU A 90 -17.13 -30.41 -0.71
C GLU A 90 -16.87 -29.29 0.31
N VAL A 91 -16.29 -28.20 -0.17
CA VAL A 91 -16.11 -26.99 0.63
C VAL A 91 -17.41 -26.21 0.54
N VAL A 92 -18.17 -26.20 1.64
CA VAL A 92 -19.29 -25.29 1.85
C VAL A 92 -18.73 -23.87 1.87
N ILE A 93 -19.05 -23.09 0.83
CA ILE A 93 -18.66 -21.69 0.69
C ILE A 93 -19.55 -20.89 1.64
N PRO A 94 -19.03 -20.23 2.69
CA PRO A 94 -19.81 -19.22 3.39
C PRO A 94 -20.10 -18.07 2.41
N GLU A 95 -21.38 -17.86 2.16
CA GLU A 95 -21.99 -16.82 1.32
C GLU A 95 -21.72 -15.40 1.87
N THR A 96 -20.46 -14.95 1.97
CA THR A 96 -20.10 -13.52 2.13
C THR A 96 -18.68 -13.26 1.64
N GLU A 97 -18.35 -13.73 0.44
CA GLU A 97 -17.26 -13.16 -0.34
C GLU A 97 -17.91 -12.16 -1.30
N ARG A 98 -17.82 -10.86 -0.98
CA ARG A 98 -18.19 -9.82 -1.94
C ARG A 98 -17.45 -10.12 -3.24
N GLU A 99 -18.21 -10.35 -4.31
CA GLU A 99 -17.74 -10.49 -5.69
C GLU A 99 -16.65 -9.45 -5.99
N VAL A 100 -15.40 -9.85 -5.88
CA VAL A 100 -14.32 -9.28 -6.66
C VAL A 100 -14.04 -10.31 -7.73
N ARG A 101 -14.95 -10.37 -8.72
CA ARG A 101 -14.72 -11.11 -9.96
C ARG A 101 -13.41 -10.58 -10.55
N PRO A 102 -12.36 -11.40 -10.71
CA PRO A 102 -11.26 -11.05 -11.59
C PRO A 102 -11.80 -11.27 -13.01
N ASP A 103 -12.54 -10.28 -13.53
CA ASP A 103 -13.04 -10.34 -14.91
C ASP A 103 -11.83 -10.28 -15.85
N THR A 104 -11.38 -11.48 -16.21
CA THR A 104 -10.47 -11.76 -17.31
C THR A 104 -11.30 -11.72 -18.60
N ALA A 105 -11.96 -10.58 -18.85
CA ALA A 105 -12.63 -10.21 -20.09
C ALA A 105 -12.96 -8.71 -20.00
N PRO A 106 -12.80 -7.92 -21.07
CA PRO A 106 -13.07 -6.49 -21.04
C PRO A 106 -14.58 -6.27 -21.00
N ALA A 107 -15.20 -6.34 -19.82
CA ALA A 107 -16.52 -5.78 -19.63
C ALA A 107 -16.41 -4.27 -19.90
N ALA A 108 -17.01 -3.82 -21.00
CA ALA A 108 -17.19 -2.40 -21.24
C ALA A 108 -17.93 -1.83 -20.03
N VAL A 109 -17.31 -0.87 -19.36
CA VAL A 109 -17.79 -0.32 -18.11
C VAL A 109 -19.04 0.52 -18.43
N ALA A 110 -20.22 -0.08 -18.38
CA ALA A 110 -21.45 0.50 -18.94
C ALA A 110 -22.21 1.44 -17.99
N SER A 111 -21.66 1.75 -16.81
CA SER A 111 -22.34 2.56 -15.79
C SER A 111 -21.47 3.73 -15.33
N PRO A 112 -22.02 4.94 -15.18
CA PRO A 112 -21.30 6.05 -14.59
C PRO A 112 -20.91 5.74 -13.13
N GLY A 113 -19.69 6.13 -12.75
CA GLY A 113 -19.12 5.87 -11.43
C GLY A 113 -17.64 6.27 -11.36
N ALA A 114 -17.07 6.32 -10.17
CA ALA A 114 -15.65 6.52 -9.98
C ALA A 114 -14.91 5.18 -10.06
N TYR A 115 -13.90 5.08 -10.91
CA TYR A 115 -13.11 3.87 -11.14
C TYR A 115 -11.67 4.09 -10.72
N VAL A 116 -11.10 3.16 -9.96
CA VAL A 116 -9.69 3.19 -9.57
C VAL A 116 -9.00 2.02 -10.23
N LEU A 117 -7.82 2.26 -10.82
CA LEU A 117 -7.02 1.18 -11.39
C LEU A 117 -5.91 0.82 -10.40
N GLN A 118 -5.84 -0.44 -10.00
CA GLN A 118 -4.82 -0.95 -9.12
C GLN A 118 -3.72 -1.62 -9.94
N ALA A 119 -2.52 -1.03 -9.95
CA ALA A 119 -1.35 -1.50 -10.69
C ALA A 119 -0.47 -2.48 -9.91
N GLY A 120 -0.98 -2.98 -8.77
CA GLY A 120 -0.32 -4.00 -7.95
C GLY A 120 -0.50 -3.78 -6.46
N SER A 121 -0.18 -4.83 -5.70
CA SER A 121 -0.08 -4.81 -4.24
C SER A 121 1.23 -5.49 -3.84
N PHE A 122 2.13 -4.75 -3.20
CA PHE A 122 3.47 -5.21 -2.86
C PHE A 122 3.63 -5.33 -1.35
N ALA A 123 4.43 -6.30 -0.89
CA ALA A 123 4.75 -6.42 0.53
C ALA A 123 5.76 -5.34 0.98
N SER A 124 6.66 -4.92 0.08
CA SER A 124 7.68 -3.90 0.33
C SER A 124 7.28 -2.54 -0.27
N TYR A 125 7.56 -1.46 0.47
CA TYR A 125 7.39 -0.10 -0.03
C TYR A 125 8.31 0.18 -1.24
N ALA A 126 9.54 -0.33 -1.23
CA ALA A 126 10.48 -0.08 -2.33
C ALA A 126 10.01 -0.69 -3.65
N ASP A 127 9.32 -1.83 -3.62
CA ASP A 127 8.75 -2.45 -4.82
C ASP A 127 7.56 -1.64 -5.36
N ALA A 128 6.71 -1.14 -4.45
CA ALA A 128 5.62 -0.24 -4.80
C ALA A 128 6.13 1.08 -5.38
N ASP A 129 7.22 1.63 -4.83
CA ASP A 129 7.84 2.86 -5.31
C ASP A 129 8.47 2.69 -6.70
N ARG A 130 9.15 1.57 -6.94
CA ARG A 130 9.63 1.21 -8.29
C ARG A 130 8.50 1.12 -9.31
N ARG A 131 7.36 0.50 -8.94
CA ARG A 131 6.18 0.44 -9.82
C ARG A 131 5.58 1.83 -10.05
N LYS A 132 5.47 2.66 -9.02
CA LYS A 132 5.00 4.04 -9.12
C LYS A 132 5.91 4.88 -10.02
N ALA A 133 7.22 4.74 -9.89
CA ALA A 133 8.19 5.42 -10.75
C ALA A 133 8.00 4.99 -12.22
N GLY A 134 7.83 3.70 -12.49
CA GLY A 134 7.54 3.19 -13.83
C GLY A 134 6.26 3.79 -14.44
N LEU A 135 5.21 3.93 -13.64
CA LEU A 135 3.98 4.62 -14.05
C LEU A 135 4.21 6.11 -14.32
N ALA A 136 4.98 6.78 -13.46
CA ALA A 136 5.30 8.19 -13.63
C ALA A 136 6.11 8.47 -14.91
N LEU A 137 6.99 7.55 -15.33
CA LEU A 137 7.71 7.63 -16.60
C LEU A 137 6.77 7.57 -17.81
N GLN A 138 5.62 6.89 -17.68
CA GLN A 138 4.56 6.88 -18.69
C GLN A 138 3.64 8.10 -18.60
N GLY A 139 3.94 9.05 -17.71
CA GLY A 139 3.09 10.21 -17.41
C GLY A 139 1.82 9.86 -16.66
N ILE A 140 1.78 8.69 -16.00
CA ILE A 140 0.61 8.21 -15.26
C ILE A 140 0.83 8.46 -13.78
N GLU A 141 -0.02 9.31 -13.20
CA GLU A 141 0.02 9.59 -11.77
C GLU A 141 -0.54 8.42 -10.96
N SER A 142 0.21 7.98 -9.95
CA SER A 142 -0.22 6.93 -9.04
C SER A 142 0.16 7.20 -7.59
N ALA A 143 -0.63 6.65 -6.68
CA ALA A 143 -0.47 6.77 -5.24
C ALA A 143 -0.21 5.40 -4.61
N ILE A 144 0.65 5.37 -3.60
CA ILE A 144 0.91 4.18 -2.79
C ILE A 144 0.04 4.28 -1.54
N GLN A 145 -0.82 3.29 -1.33
CA GLN A 145 -1.65 3.17 -0.14
C GLN A 145 -1.17 2.01 0.72
N LYS A 146 -0.91 2.29 2.00
CA LYS A 146 -0.59 1.26 3.00
C LYS A 146 -1.89 0.68 3.54
N VAL A 147 -2.07 -0.62 3.41
CA VAL A 147 -3.23 -1.36 3.97
C VAL A 147 -2.72 -2.55 4.77
N THR A 148 -3.41 -2.89 5.87
CA THR A 148 -3.07 -4.07 6.67
C THR A 148 -4.21 -5.08 6.54
N ILE A 149 -3.89 -6.29 6.09
CA ILE A 149 -4.85 -7.39 5.88
C ILE A 149 -4.27 -8.60 6.61
N ASP A 150 -5.03 -9.21 7.51
CA ASP A 150 -4.61 -10.38 8.29
C ASP A 150 -3.22 -10.20 8.95
N ASN A 151 -3.02 -9.06 9.60
CA ASN A 151 -1.76 -8.63 10.22
C ASN A 151 -0.55 -8.46 9.28
N LYS A 152 -0.74 -8.51 7.95
CA LYS A 152 0.31 -8.23 6.95
C LYS A 152 0.09 -6.86 6.32
N THR A 153 1.16 -6.06 6.29
CA THR A 153 1.14 -4.76 5.60
C THR A 153 1.40 -4.96 4.11
N TYR A 154 0.53 -4.35 3.29
CA TYR A 154 0.69 -4.25 1.85
C TYR A 154 0.72 -2.79 1.41
N HIS A 155 1.46 -2.54 0.34
CA HIS A 155 1.59 -1.27 -0.36
C HIS A 155 0.92 -1.39 -1.73
N ARG A 156 -0.30 -0.85 -1.84
CA ARG A 156 -1.09 -0.90 -3.07
C ARG A 156 -0.81 0.32 -3.93
N VAL A 157 -0.45 0.10 -5.19
CA VAL A 157 -0.27 1.19 -6.17
C VAL A 157 -1.58 1.40 -6.88
N ARG A 158 -2.19 2.56 -6.69
CA ARG A 158 -3.49 2.93 -7.26
C ARG A 158 -3.35 4.16 -8.15
N ILE A 159 -3.96 4.11 -9.31
CA ILE A 159 -4.11 5.20 -10.27
C ILE A 159 -5.50 5.78 -10.03
N GLY A 160 -5.59 7.12 -10.07
CA GLY A 160 -6.66 7.92 -9.49
C GLY A 160 -8.09 7.50 -9.84
N PRO A 161 -9.08 8.07 -9.13
CA PRO A 161 -10.48 7.86 -9.46
C PRO A 161 -10.78 8.52 -10.82
N VAL A 162 -11.01 7.69 -11.84
CA VAL A 162 -11.47 8.09 -13.16
C VAL A 162 -12.99 8.04 -13.18
N THR A 163 -13.63 9.18 -13.40
CA THR A 163 -15.09 9.28 -13.45
C THR A 163 -15.65 9.17 -14.88
N ASN A 164 -14.79 9.37 -15.88
CA ASN A 164 -15.14 9.28 -17.29
C ASN A 164 -14.77 7.90 -17.86
N LEU A 165 -15.73 7.26 -18.50
CA LEU A 165 -15.56 5.94 -19.10
C LEU A 165 -14.54 5.94 -20.26
N ASP A 166 -14.58 6.96 -21.11
CA ASP A 166 -13.70 7.04 -22.27
C ASP A 166 -12.24 7.22 -21.82
N GLU A 167 -12.02 8.10 -20.84
CA GLU A 167 -10.70 8.31 -20.21
C GLU A 167 -10.17 7.02 -19.55
N LEU A 168 -11.05 6.24 -18.91
CA LEU A 168 -10.67 4.95 -18.32
C LEU A 168 -10.21 3.96 -19.39
N ASN A 169 -10.92 3.89 -20.53
CA ASN A 169 -10.55 3.01 -21.63
C ASN A 169 -9.23 3.43 -22.27
N ASP A 170 -9.02 4.72 -22.49
CA ASP A 170 -7.76 5.27 -23.01
C ASP A 170 -6.59 4.99 -22.07
N LEU A 171 -6.77 5.24 -20.77
CA LEU A 171 -5.78 4.94 -19.75
C LEU A 171 -5.45 3.45 -19.70
N ARG A 172 -6.46 2.58 -19.78
CA ARG A 172 -6.27 1.13 -19.85
C ARG A 172 -5.46 0.71 -21.07
N ASN A 173 -5.74 1.29 -22.23
CA ASN A 173 -5.01 0.98 -23.46
C ASN A 173 -3.55 1.41 -23.33
N ARG A 174 -3.28 2.63 -22.85
CA ARG A 174 -1.90 3.09 -22.60
C ARG A 174 -1.13 2.21 -21.62
N LEU A 175 -1.80 1.77 -20.55
CA LEU A 175 -1.19 0.87 -19.57
C LEU A 175 -0.85 -0.49 -20.18
N ARG A 176 -1.71 -1.01 -21.08
CA ARG A 176 -1.43 -2.24 -21.83
C ARG A 176 -0.28 -2.09 -22.80
N ASP A 177 -0.21 -0.97 -23.51
CA ASP A 177 0.90 -0.68 -24.44
C ASP A 177 2.24 -0.57 -23.70
N ALA A 178 2.21 -0.11 -22.45
CA ALA A 178 3.36 -0.08 -21.54
C ALA A 178 3.63 -1.42 -20.82
N GLU A 179 2.91 -2.50 -21.17
CA GLU A 179 2.97 -3.82 -20.53
C GLU A 179 2.72 -3.79 -19.00
N ILE A 180 1.88 -2.85 -18.55
CA ILE A 180 1.50 -2.70 -17.15
C ILE A 180 0.10 -3.27 -16.95
N GLU A 181 0.05 -4.43 -16.29
CA GLU A 181 -1.20 -5.04 -15.87
C GLU A 181 -1.85 -4.23 -14.73
N VAL A 182 -3.15 -3.96 -14.87
CA VAL A 182 -3.94 -3.22 -13.89
C VAL A 182 -5.29 -3.86 -13.68
N LEU A 183 -5.77 -3.82 -12.43
CA LEU A 183 -7.11 -4.24 -12.05
C LEU A 183 -8.01 -3.02 -11.94
N VAL A 184 -9.10 -2.98 -12.70
CA VAL A 184 -10.11 -1.91 -12.60
C VAL A 184 -11.07 -2.22 -11.45
N ILE A 185 -11.23 -1.29 -10.53
CA ILE A 185 -12.13 -1.40 -9.37
C ILE A 185 -13.11 -0.24 -9.41
N ARG A 186 -14.41 -0.54 -9.41
CA ARG A 186 -15.44 0.48 -9.22
C ARG A 186 -15.47 0.88 -7.74
N VAL A 187 -15.29 2.17 -7.46
CA VAL A 187 -15.48 2.74 -6.13
C VAL A 187 -16.98 3.00 -5.97
N GLY A 188 -17.69 2.05 -5.35
CA GLY A 188 -19.07 2.24 -4.90
C GLY A 188 -19.09 2.91 -3.51
N GLU A 189 -20.10 3.73 -3.26
CA GLU A 189 -20.43 4.24 -1.91
C GLU A 189 -20.76 3.10 -0.93
#